data_AF-A0A965PMU8-F1
#
_entry.id   AF-A0A965PMU8-F1
#
_cell.length_a   1.000
_cell.length_b   1.000
_cell.length_c   1.000
_cell.angle_alpha   90.00
_cell.angle_beta   90.00
_cell.angle_gamma   90.00
#
_symmetry.space_group_name_H-M   'P 1'
#
loop_
_entity.id
_entity.type
_entity.pdbx_description
1 polymer ?
#
loop_
_entity_poly.entity_id
_entity_poly.type
_entity_poly.pdbx_seq_one_letter_code
_entity_poly.pdbx_strand_id
1 'polypeptide(L)' 'MKATLTYNLPDEQLEFDAAVKGIKAQNILLEMDQEMRAVIKYQDGLLPEVYDMVEKLRDLLRVKCWEEGIHL' A
#
# COMPACT_ATOMS: atom_id res chain seq x y z
N MET A 1 32.42 17.94 -20.99
CA MET A 1 32.36 18.27 -19.54
C MET A 1 31.02 17.83 -19.01
N LYS A 2 30.97 17.22 -17.82
CA LYS A 2 29.73 16.78 -17.17
C LYS A 2 29.55 17.64 -15.92
N ALA A 3 28.47 18.42 -15.86
CA ALA A 3 28.11 19.21 -14.70
C ALA A 3 26.86 18.61 -14.06
N THR A 4 26.84 18.48 -12.75
CA THR A 4 25.66 18.04 -11.98
C THR A 4 25.16 19.25 -11.20
N LEU A 5 23.89 19.61 -11.40
CA LEU A 5 23.23 20.67 -10.66
C LEU A 5 22.54 20.05 -9.44
N THR A 6 22.99 20.40 -8.24
CA THR A 6 22.33 20.02 -6.99
C THR A 6 21.46 21.18 -6.55
N TYR A 7 20.14 21.01 -6.60
CA TYR A 7 19.16 22.01 -6.18
C TYR A 7 18.42 21.50 -4.95
N ASN A 8 18.33 22.32 -3.91
CA ASN A 8 17.65 21.98 -2.66
C ASN A 8 16.30 22.68 -2.69
N LEU A 9 15.20 21.93 -2.61
CA LEU A 9 13.82 22.43 -2.64
C LEU A 9 13.22 22.31 -1.23
N PRO A 10 13.68 23.06 -0.22
CA PRO A 10 13.24 22.84 1.16
C PRO A 10 11.71 23.01 1.32
N ASP A 11 11.10 23.90 0.55
CA ASP A 11 9.66 24.17 0.64
C ASP A 11 8.81 23.14 -0.15
N GLU A 12 9.33 22.60 -1.26
CA GLU A 12 8.63 21.61 -2.11
C GLU A 12 9.05 20.15 -1.82
N GLN A 13 9.99 19.92 -0.89
CA GLN A 13 10.55 18.60 -0.60
C GLN A 13 9.46 17.61 -0.19
N LEU A 14 8.43 18.07 0.52
CA LEU A 14 7.30 17.25 0.96
C LEU A 14 6.47 16.72 -0.22
N GLU A 15 6.18 17.59 -1.20
CA GLU A 15 5.41 17.24 -2.40
C GLU A 15 6.23 16.35 -3.33
N PHE A 16 7.52 16.65 -3.49
CA PHE A 16 8.47 15.81 -4.21
C PHE A 16 8.57 14.42 -3.58
N ASP A 17 8.73 14.36 -2.25
CA ASP A 17 8.79 13.10 -1.52
C ASP A 17 7.50 12.30 -1.67
N ALA A 18 6.34 12.95 -1.58
CA ALA A 18 5.04 12.30 -1.79
C ALA A 18 4.93 11.72 -3.20
N ALA A 19 5.32 12.47 -4.23
CA ALA A 19 5.31 12.01 -5.61
C ALA A 19 6.24 10.81 -5.85
N VAL A 20 7.46 10.85 -5.30
CA VAL A 20 8.46 9.79 -5.48
C VAL A 20 8.16 8.56 -4.62
N LYS A 21 7.59 8.74 -3.43
CA LYS A 21 7.23 7.64 -2.51
C LYS A 21 5.86 7.03 -2.79
N GLY A 22 5.03 7.66 -3.64
CA GLY A 22 3.69 7.17 -3.98
C GLY A 22 3.68 5.72 -4.48
N ILE A 23 4.61 5.35 -5.37
CA ILE A 23 4.72 3.96 -5.85
C ILE A 23 5.08 2.97 -4.74
N LYS A 24 5.90 3.40 -3.76
CA LYS A 24 6.25 2.56 -2.61
C LYS A 24 5.03 2.37 -1.71
N ALA A 25 4.24 3.41 -1.50
CA ALA A 25 2.98 3.30 -0.78
C ALA A 25 2.00 2.34 -1.48
N GLN A 26 1.85 2.44 -2.80
CA GLN A 26 1.02 1.50 -3.57
C GLN A 26 1.50 0.06 -3.42
N ASN A 27 2.81 -0.19 -3.49
CA ASN A 27 3.36 -1.52 -3.28
C ASN A 27 3.08 -2.06 -1.88
N ILE A 28 3.20 -1.23 -0.84
CA ILE A 28 2.86 -1.64 0.54
C ILE A 28 1.38 -2.03 0.65
N LEU A 29 0.46 -1.28 0.02
CA LEU A 29 -0.97 -1.63 0.02
C LEU A 29 -1.23 -2.96 -0.70
N LEU A 30 -0.53 -3.20 -1.80
CA LEU A 30 -0.61 -4.48 -2.53
C LEU A 30 -0.08 -5.64 -1.68
N GLU A 31 1.06 -5.45 -1.00
CA GLU A 31 1.64 -6.43 -0.08
C GLU A 31 0.64 -6.77 1.03
N MET A 32 -0.02 -5.78 1.62
CA MET A 32 -1.06 -6.00 2.63
C MET A 32 -2.25 -6.81 2.09
N ASP A 33 -2.73 -6.57 0.87
CA ASP A 33 -3.77 -7.40 0.25
C ASP A 33 -3.32 -8.87 0.11
N GLN A 34 -2.08 -9.08 -0.33
CA GLN A 34 -1.53 -10.42 -0.51
C GLN A 34 -1.30 -11.15 0.82
N GLU A 35 -0.85 -10.45 1.85
CA GLU A 35 -0.69 -11.02 3.19
C GLU A 35 -2.03 -11.47 3.78
N MET A 36 -3.06 -10.61 3.73
CA MET A 36 -4.40 -10.98 4.18
C MET A 36 -4.96 -12.17 3.38
N ARG A 37 -4.72 -12.20 2.06
CA ARG A 37 -5.09 -13.34 1.23
C ARG A 37 -4.37 -14.62 1.64
N ALA A 38 -3.09 -14.52 1.99
CA ALA A 38 -2.30 -15.68 2.41
C ALA A 38 -2.82 -16.27 3.71
N VAL A 39 -3.19 -15.43 4.69
CA VAL A 39 -3.84 -15.85 5.94
C VAL A 39 -5.13 -16.61 5.64
N ILE A 40 -6.02 -16.02 4.84
CA ILE A 40 -7.31 -16.62 4.46
C ILE A 40 -7.14 -17.99 3.79
N LYS A 41 -6.14 -18.14 2.92
CA LYS A 41 -6.02 -19.31 2.04
C LYS A 41 -5.16 -20.44 2.60
N TYR A 42 -4.13 -20.11 3.37
CA TYR A 42 -3.07 -21.06 3.71
C TYR A 42 -2.88 -21.25 5.21
N GLN A 43 -3.57 -20.49 6.06
CA GLN A 43 -3.43 -20.66 7.51
C GLN A 43 -4.31 -21.79 8.03
N ASP A 44 -3.66 -22.90 8.40
CA ASP A 44 -4.33 -24.03 9.03
C ASP A 44 -4.87 -23.66 10.42
N GLY A 45 -6.05 -24.19 10.76
CA GLY A 45 -6.66 -23.98 12.07
C GLY A 45 -7.16 -22.55 12.33
N LEU A 46 -7.38 -21.76 11.27
CA LEU A 46 -7.95 -20.42 11.39
C LEU A 46 -9.37 -20.50 11.96
N LEU A 47 -9.61 -19.80 13.06
CA LEU A 47 -10.95 -19.69 13.65
C LEU A 47 -11.89 -18.95 12.66
N PRO A 48 -13.16 -19.35 12.55
CA PRO A 48 -14.12 -18.69 11.66
C PRO A 48 -14.21 -17.18 11.88
N GLU A 49 -14.18 -16.72 13.12
CA GLU A 49 -14.27 -15.30 13.45
C GLU A 49 -13.03 -14.51 12.99
N VAL A 50 -11.86 -15.16 12.96
CA VAL A 50 -10.62 -14.57 12.45
C VAL A 50 -10.66 -14.51 10.93
N TYR A 51 -11.17 -15.55 10.27
CA TYR A 51 -11.41 -15.55 8.82
C TYR A 51 -12.29 -14.35 8.43
N ASP A 52 -13.46 -14.22 9.05
CA ASP A 52 -14.43 -13.17 8.75
C ASP A 52 -13.84 -11.78 8.96
N MET A 53 -13.05 -11.60 10.03
CA MET A 53 -12.40 -10.32 10.31
C MET A 53 -11.33 -9.98 9.26
N VAL A 54 -10.49 -10.95 8.87
CA VAL A 54 -9.43 -10.72 7.87
C VAL A 54 -10.04 -10.45 6.50
N GLU A 55 -11.09 -11.18 6.11
CA GLU A 55 -11.83 -10.93 4.87
C GLU A 55 -12.43 -9.52 4.86
N LYS A 56 -13.10 -9.12 5.95
CA LYS A 56 -13.67 -7.78 6.09
C LYS A 56 -12.62 -6.66 6.01
N LEU A 57 -11.46 -6.83 6.63
CA LEU A 57 -10.37 -5.85 6.57
C LEU A 57 -9.79 -5.74 5.15
N ARG A 58 -9.67 -6.88 4.45
CA ARG A 58 -9.20 -6.93 3.07
C ARG A 58 -10.16 -6.22 2.12
N ASP A 59 -11.46 -6.45 2.27
CA ASP A 59 -12.47 -5.74 1.48
C ASP A 59 -12.47 -4.24 1.77
N LEU A 60 -12.34 -3.86 3.05
CA LEU A 60 -12.24 -2.45 3.43
C LEU A 60 -11.02 -1.77 2.78
N LEU A 61 -9.86 -2.43 2.79
CA LEU A 61 -8.65 -1.93 2.12
C LEU A 61 -8.92 -1.69 0.62
N ARG A 62 -9.51 -2.67 -0.06
CA ARG A 62 -9.82 -2.60 -1.50
C ARG A 62 -10.80 -1.48 -1.82
N VAL A 63 -11.85 -1.33 -1.04
CA VAL A 63 -12.84 -0.25 -1.22
C VAL A 63 -12.17 1.11 -1.05
N LYS A 64 -11.40 1.31 0.02
CA LYS A 64 -10.68 2.57 0.26
C LYS A 64 -9.71 2.92 -0.85
N CYS A 65 -8.93 1.94 -1.32
CA CYS A 65 -8.02 2.15 -2.43
C CYS A 65 -8.77 2.49 -3.72
N TRP A 66 -9.86 1.79 -4.02
CA TRP A 66 -10.70 2.06 -5.19
C TRP A 66 -11.30 3.47 -5.17
N GLU A 67 -11.81 3.94 -4.03
CA GLU A 67 -12.38 5.28 -3.85
C GLU A 67 -11.35 6.39 -4.16
N GLU A 68 -10.07 6.14 -3.88
CA GLU A 68 -8.96 7.06 -4.13
C GLU A 68 -8.25 6.82 -5.49
N GLY A 69 -8.80 5.94 -6.34
CA GLY A 69 -8.22 5.62 -7.65
C GLY A 69 -6.93 4.79 -7.60
N ILE A 70 -6.66 4.14 -6.46
CA ILE A 70 -5.54 3.22 -6.27
C ILE A 70 -6.02 1.81 -6.61
N HIS A 71 -5.42 1.22 -7.65
CA HIS A 71 -5.75 -0.15 -8.06
C HIS A 71 -4.78 -1.14 -7.40
N LEU A 72 -5.35 -2.06 -6.61
CA LEU A 72 -4.67 -3.18 -5.95
C LEU A 72 -4.88 -4.49 -6.71
#